data_AF-A0A2V3JQD9-F1
#
_entry.id   AF-A0A2V3JQD9-F1
#
_cell.length_a   1.000
_cell.length_b   1.000
_cell.length_c   1.000
_cell.angle_alpha   90.00
_cell.angle_beta   90.00
_cell.angle_gamma   90.00
#
_symmetry.space_group_name_H-M   'P 1'
#
loop_
_entity.id
_entity.type
_entity.pdbx_description
1 polymer ?
#
loop_
_entity_poly.entity_id
_entity_poly.type
_entity_poly.pdbx_seq_one_letter_code
_entity_poly.pdbx_strand_id
1 'polypeptide(L)' 'MFATNDSRAVRFCEEKGVKVLNLKDVLRKIAIDGLLDMGEMLELIRDIESEDRTYIVGIDDILRGYE' A
#
# COMPACT_ATOMS: atom_id res chain seq x y z
N MET A 1 6.90 -17.15 -0.40
CA MET A 1 6.03 -15.96 -0.31
C MET A 1 6.55 -15.14 0.86
N PHE A 2 7.41 -14.16 0.60
CA PHE A 2 7.97 -13.28 1.63
C PHE A 2 7.17 -11.99 1.57
N ALA A 3 6.20 -11.84 2.48
CA ALA A 3 5.58 -10.55 2.68
C ALA A 3 6.66 -9.63 3.28
N THR A 4 7.11 -8.63 2.53
CA THR A 4 7.87 -7.50 3.09
C THR A 4 6.88 -6.62 3.86
N ASN A 5 6.40 -7.19 4.95
CA ASN A 5 5.77 -6.50 6.05
C ASN A 5 6.10 -7.40 7.22
N ASP A 6 7.29 -7.21 7.78
CA ASP A 6 7.75 -7.95 8.93
C ASP A 6 6.79 -7.59 10.06
N SER A 7 5.71 -8.37 10.19
CA SER A 7 4.61 -8.12 11.13
C SER A 7 5.11 -7.96 12.56
N ARG A 8 6.31 -8.51 12.84
CA ARG A 8 7.08 -8.27 14.06
C ARG A 8 7.60 -6.83 14.16
N ALA A 9 8.16 -6.26 13.10
CA ALA A 9 8.58 -4.86 13.05
C ALA A 9 7.38 -3.91 13.15
N VAL A 10 6.26 -4.22 12.49
CA VAL A 10 5.02 -3.42 12.61
C VAL A 10 4.54 -3.39 14.05
N ARG A 11 4.37 -4.58 14.66
CA ARG A 11 3.98 -4.70 16.07
C ARG A 11 4.94 -3.99 17.01
N PHE A 12 6.24 -4.15 16.79
CA PHE A 12 7.26 -3.47 17.60
C PHE A 12 7.13 -1.95 17.51
N CYS A 13 6.93 -1.40 16.31
CA CYS A 13 6.73 0.03 16.13
C CYS A 13 5.44 0.51 16.81
N GLU A 14 4.33 -0.22 16.67
CA GLU A 14 3.06 0.09 17.35
C GLU A 14 3.22 0.09 18.88
N GLU A 15 3.90 -0.91 19.45
CA GLU A 15 4.22 -0.99 20.89
C GLU A 15 5.08 0.18 21.38
N LYS A 16 5.87 0.79 20.50
CA LYS A 16 6.71 1.96 20.78
C LYS A 16 6.04 3.29 20.45
N GLY A 17 4.79 3.28 20.00
CA GLY A 17 4.08 4.50 19.56
C GLY A 17 4.66 5.12 18.28
N VAL A 18 5.44 4.35 17.51
CA VAL A 18 6.00 4.76 16.23
C VAL A 18 4.98 4.45 15.14
N LYS A 19 4.52 5.49 14.44
CA LYS A 19 3.61 5.31 13.29
C LYS A 19 4.33 4.55 12.19
N VAL A 20 3.73 3.43 11.76
CA VAL A 20 4.16 2.69 10.58
C VAL A 20 3.33 3.17 9.40
N LEU A 21 4.00 3.56 8.32
CA LEU A 21 3.33 3.83 7.06
C LEU A 21 2.96 2.50 6.41
N ASN A 22 1.66 2.22 6.36
CA ASN A 22 1.15 1.09 5.63
C ASN A 22 1.12 1.44 4.14
N LEU A 23 1.72 0.61 3.30
CA LEU A 23 1.74 0.77 1.84
C LEU A 23 0.33 1.03 1.29
N LYS A 24 -0.69 0.35 1.82
CA LYS A 24 -2.09 0.57 1.42
C LYS A 24 -2.55 2.01 1.68
N ASP A 25 -2.16 2.60 2.82
CA ASP A 25 -2.54 3.97 3.17
C ASP A 25 -1.83 4.99 2.28
N VAL A 26 -0.58 4.71 1.89
CA VAL A 26 0.17 5.52 0.92
C VAL A 26 -0.53 5.52 -0.43
N LEU A 27 -0.84 4.34 -0.98
CA LEU A 27 -1.50 4.21 -2.27
C LEU A 27 -2.88 4.86 -2.27
N ARG A 28 -3.64 4.70 -1.19
CA ARG A 28 -4.93 5.37 -1.02
C ARG A 28 -4.80 6.89 -1.00
N LYS A 29 -3.76 7.43 -0.34
CA LYS A 29 -3.52 8.88 -0.31
C LYS A 29 -3.16 9.42 -1.69
N ILE A 30 -2.32 8.69 -2.44
CA ILE A 30 -1.97 9.02 -3.84
C ILE A 30 -3.23 9.07 -4.72
N ALA A 31 -4.12 8.08 -4.58
CA ALA A 31 -5.40 8.05 -5.31
C ALA A 31 -6.30 9.26 -4.97
N ILE A 32 -6.53 9.51 -3.68
CA ILE A 32 -7.37 10.62 -3.21
C ILE A 32 -6.84 11.99 -3.65
N ASP A 33 -5.51 12.15 -3.68
CA ASP A 33 -4.89 13.41 -4.08
C ASP A 33 -4.81 13.57 -5.61
N GLY A 34 -5.24 12.55 -6.39
CA GLY A 34 -5.23 12.57 -7.85
C GLY A 34 -3.83 12.68 -8.44
N LEU A 35 -2.81 12.22 -7.72
CA LEU A 35 -1.40 12.30 -8.17
C LEU A 35 -1.10 11.33 -9.30
N LEU A 36 -1.85 10.23 -9.38
CA LEU A 36 -1.86 9.24 -10.45
C LEU A 36 -3.30 9.03 -10.87
N ASP A 37 -3.57 8.81 -12.15
CA ASP A 37 -4.87 8.35 -12.61
C ASP A 37 -5.11 6.86 -12.26
N MET A 38 -6.33 6.37 -12.51
CA MET A 38 -6.70 5.01 -12.17
C MET A 38 -5.86 3.96 -12.92
N GLY A 39 -5.47 4.25 -14.17
CA GLY A 39 -4.63 3.36 -14.98
C GLY A 39 -3.20 3.30 -14.42
N GLU A 40 -2.61 4.46 -14.14
CA GLU A 40 -1.28 4.60 -13.55
C GLU A 40 -1.21 3.92 -12.17
N MET A 41 -2.26 4.02 -11.35
CA MET A 41 -2.34 3.32 -10.06
C MET A 41 -2.38 1.80 -10.22
N LEU A 42 -3.11 1.29 -11.21
CA LEU A 42 -3.18 -0.16 -11.48
C LEU A 42 -1.84 -0.70 -12.00
N GLU A 43 -1.12 0.07 -12.80
CA GLU A 43 0.25 -0.27 -13.22
C GLU A 43 1.19 -0.29 -12.02
N LEU A 44 1.19 0.76 -11.19
CA LEU A 44 2.01 0.83 -9.97
C LEU A 44 1.75 -0.35 -9.03
N ILE A 45 0.49 -0.74 -8.83
CA ILE A 45 0.14 -1.91 -8.01
C ILE A 45 0.75 -3.19 -8.60
N ARG A 46 0.67 -3.40 -9.92
CA ARG A 46 1.29 -4.57 -10.56
C ARG A 46 2.80 -4.57 -10.43
N ASP A 47 3.43 -3.42 -10.59
CA ASP A 47 4.88 -3.29 -10.48
C ASP A 47 5.33 -3.66 -9.06
N ILE A 48 4.66 -3.13 -8.04
CA ILE A 48 4.91 -3.51 -6.63
C ILE A 48 4.73 -5.02 -6.42
N GLU A 49 3.65 -5.60 -6.92
CA GLU A 49 3.39 -7.03 -6.70
C GLU A 49 4.40 -7.94 -7.42
N SER A 50 4.83 -7.55 -8.61
CA SER A 50 5.75 -8.32 -9.43
C SER A 50 7.22 -8.16 -9.02
N GLU A 51 7.65 -6.93 -8.70
CA GLU A 51 9.04 -6.61 -8.37
C GLU A 51 9.36 -6.87 -6.90
N ASP A 52 8.48 -6.46 -5.97
CA ASP A 52 8.73 -6.57 -4.53
C ASP A 52 8.24 -7.90 -3.92
N ARG A 53 7.68 -8.80 -4.75
CA ARG A 53 7.02 -10.06 -4.35
C ARG A 53 6.02 -9.88 -3.21
N THR A 54 5.39 -8.70 -3.18
CA THR A 54 4.39 -8.31 -2.20
C THR A 54 3.00 -8.53 -2.80
N TYR A 55 1.97 -8.62 -1.97
CA TYR A 55 0.58 -8.71 -2.44
C TYR A 55 -0.25 -7.67 -1.73
N ILE A 56 -0.91 -6.80 -2.48
CA ILE A 56 -1.70 -5.70 -1.94
C ILE A 56 -3.13 -6.19 -1.71
N VAL A 57 -3.53 -6.31 -0.44
CA VAL A 57 -4.88 -6.74 -0.07
C VAL A 57 -5.85 -5.56 0.00
N GLY A 58 -7.01 -5.70 -0.64
CA GLY A 58 -8.07 -4.69 -0.63
C GLY A 58 -7.78 -3.52 -1.58
N ILE A 59 -7.42 -3.85 -2.81
CA ILE A 59 -7.23 -2.90 -3.92
C ILE A 59 -8.49 -2.05 -4.14
N ASP A 60 -9.69 -2.63 -3.97
CA ASP A 60 -10.95 -1.89 -4.10
C ASP A 60 -11.03 -0.65 -3.19
N ASP A 61 -10.47 -0.72 -1.98
CA ASP A 61 -10.44 0.43 -1.06
C ASP A 61 -9.51 1.55 -1.54
N ILE A 62 -8.46 1.20 -2.29
CA ILE A 62 -7.56 2.17 -2.92
C ILE A 62 -8.29 2.82 -4.11
N LEU A 63 -8.94 2.01 -4.95
CA LEU A 63 -9.62 2.46 -6.16
C LEU A 63 -10.83 3.35 -5.88
N ARG A 64 -11.50 3.20 -4.72
CA ARG A 64 -12.52 4.15 -4.25
C ARG A 64 -12.01 5.57 -4.02
N GLY A 65 -10.70 5.79 -3.98
CA GLY A 65 -10.11 7.13 -3.91
C GLY A 65 -10.35 7.97 -5.17
N TYR A 66 -10.80 7.35 -6.26
CA TYR A 66 -11.12 8.00 -7.54
C TYR A 66 -12.62 8.31 -7.73
N GLU A 67 -13.47 7.95 -6.77
CA GLU A 67 -14.91 8.27 -6.74
C GLU A 67 -15.16 9.64 -6.08
#